data_AF-A0A286NVC3-F1
#
_entry.id   AF-A0A286NVC3-F1
#
_cell.length_a   1.000
_cell.length_b   1.000
_cell.length_c   1.000
_cell.angle_alpha   90.00
_cell.angle_beta   90.00
_cell.angle_gamma   90.00
#
_symmetry.space_group_name_H-M   'P 1'
#
loop_
_entity.id
_entity.type
_entity.pdbx_description
1 polymer ?
#
loop_
_entity_poly.entity_id
_entity_poly.type
_entity_poly.pdbx_seq_one_letter_code
_entity_poly.pdbx_strand_id
1 'polypeptide(L)'
;MRVLGISAVGIVTLLSSPAWADLPVVQEAHAVWEGCDYAIRVEQDVDPIPYPRPLYRVSVRSSVVSADTCTLEPRTVVLGTSLLEPHIAIAANEQGLVAAFSGGEYVRAIGPYAATYVRRLEPSTLATLRQEMISAGWTSAPGTAGGPGTADVVRLAIYPTHLELKGIRSGNLVTAYPSGDSRFEEGTGFAAFYSNFFGVNQKPPILFVY
;
A
#
# COMPACT_ATOMS: atom_id res chain seq x y z
N MET A 1 -6.26 50.66 -44.69
CA MET A 1 -5.17 49.75 -45.11
C MET A 1 -3.97 50.09 -44.25
N ARG A 2 -3.55 49.21 -43.30
CA ARG A 2 -2.39 48.29 -43.43
C ARG A 2 -1.12 49.06 -43.85
N VAL A 3 0.02 49.09 -43.17
CA VAL A 3 0.71 48.18 -42.23
C VAL A 3 1.76 49.00 -41.47
N LEU A 4 2.04 48.67 -40.20
CA LEU A 4 3.39 48.81 -39.62
C LEU A 4 3.48 47.84 -38.43
N GLY A 5 4.25 46.78 -38.61
CA GLY A 5 4.60 45.83 -37.55
C GLY A 5 5.82 46.32 -36.77
N ILE A 6 6.00 45.78 -35.56
CA ILE A 6 7.29 45.52 -34.90
C ILE A 6 7.01 44.64 -33.65
N SER A 7 7.80 43.58 -33.55
CA SER A 7 8.26 42.83 -32.36
C SER A 7 7.29 42.17 -31.39
N ALA A 8 7.43 40.85 -31.23
CA ALA A 8 8.15 40.29 -30.08
C ALA A 8 8.43 38.79 -30.31
N VAL A 9 9.71 38.46 -30.47
CA VAL A 9 10.23 37.10 -30.34
C VAL A 9 10.18 36.75 -28.86
N GLY A 10 9.13 36.02 -28.46
CA GLY A 10 9.05 35.43 -27.13
C GLY A 10 9.82 34.11 -27.11
N ILE A 11 11.07 34.17 -26.65
CA ILE A 11 11.86 33.00 -26.28
C ILE A 11 11.10 32.29 -25.16
N VAL A 12 10.47 31.17 -25.46
CA VAL A 12 9.96 30.25 -24.44
C VAL A 12 11.18 29.56 -23.85
N THR A 13 11.71 30.11 -22.77
CA THR A 13 12.65 29.38 -21.91
C THR A 13 11.88 28.24 -21.26
N LEU A 14 11.95 27.07 -21.88
CA LEU A 14 11.61 25.78 -21.29
C LEU A 14 12.53 25.52 -20.09
N LEU A 15 12.14 26.04 -18.94
CA LEU A 15 12.59 25.55 -17.64
C LEU A 15 11.72 24.36 -17.25
N SER A 16 11.74 23.29 -18.05
CA SER A 16 11.31 21.98 -17.58
C SER A 16 12.49 21.35 -16.84
N SER A 17 12.71 21.77 -15.61
CA SER A 17 13.58 21.03 -14.68
C SER A 17 13.07 19.58 -14.64
N PRO A 18 13.90 18.55 -14.92
CA PRO A 18 13.47 17.16 -14.87
C PRO A 18 13.31 16.64 -13.42
N ALA A 19 13.19 17.53 -12.43
CA ALA A 19 13.19 17.18 -11.02
C ALA A 19 11.85 16.57 -10.52
N TRP A 20 10.85 16.42 -11.40
CA TRP A 20 9.52 15.89 -11.10
C TRP A 20 8.98 15.03 -12.24
N ALA A 21 9.83 14.19 -12.85
CA ALA A 21 9.26 13.11 -13.64
C ALA A 21 8.52 12.19 -12.68
N ASP A 22 7.18 12.17 -12.76
CA ASP A 22 6.38 11.18 -12.05
C ASP A 22 6.96 9.79 -12.37
N LEU A 23 7.26 9.02 -11.33
CA LEU A 23 7.75 7.66 -11.50
C LEU A 23 6.69 6.85 -12.25
N PRO A 24 7.08 5.92 -13.14
CA PRO A 24 6.13 5.08 -13.84
C PRO A 24 5.25 4.30 -12.85
N VAL A 25 3.94 4.48 -12.96
CA VAL A 25 2.96 3.73 -12.17
C VAL A 25 2.79 2.35 -12.79
N VAL A 26 3.06 1.30 -12.02
CA VAL A 26 2.95 -0.10 -12.45
C VAL A 26 1.68 -0.77 -11.93
N GLN A 27 1.12 -0.28 -10.81
CA GLN A 27 -0.13 -0.77 -10.24
C GLN A 27 -0.87 0.39 -9.55
N GLU A 28 -2.19 0.40 -9.66
CA GLU A 28 -3.06 1.40 -9.03
C GLU A 28 -4.39 0.77 -8.63
N ALA A 29 -4.92 1.15 -7.47
CA ALA A 29 -6.25 0.76 -7.00
C ALA A 29 -6.95 1.96 -6.37
N HIS A 30 -8.29 1.99 -6.49
CA HIS A 30 -9.11 3.16 -6.12
C HIS A 30 -10.18 2.81 -5.09
N ALA A 31 -10.50 3.79 -4.25
CA ALA A 31 -11.69 3.81 -3.42
C ALA A 31 -12.32 5.21 -3.46
N VAL A 32 -13.62 5.28 -3.74
CA VAL A 32 -14.37 6.54 -3.79
C VAL A 32 -15.23 6.66 -2.54
N TRP A 33 -15.14 7.79 -1.84
CA TRP A 33 -15.96 8.08 -0.67
C TRP A 33 -16.17 9.59 -0.51
N GLU A 34 -17.41 10.00 -0.23
CA GLU A 34 -17.83 11.41 -0.08
C GLU A 34 -17.39 12.32 -1.25
N GLY A 35 -17.39 11.78 -2.48
CA GLY A 35 -16.98 12.51 -3.69
C GLY A 35 -15.47 12.72 -3.85
N CYS A 36 -14.65 12.17 -2.96
CA CYS A 36 -13.21 12.11 -3.11
C CYS A 36 -12.81 10.73 -3.67
N ASP A 37 -11.83 10.69 -4.58
CA ASP A 37 -11.17 9.46 -5.02
C ASP A 37 -9.83 9.32 -4.30
N TYR A 38 -9.63 8.17 -3.67
CA TYR A 38 -8.39 7.78 -3.02
C TYR A 38 -7.73 6.68 -3.85
N ALA A 39 -6.53 6.94 -4.36
CA ALA A 39 -5.76 5.99 -5.15
C ALA A 39 -4.53 5.53 -4.35
N ILE A 40 -4.34 4.22 -4.19
CA ILE A 40 -3.05 3.65 -3.81
C ILE A 40 -2.29 3.30 -5.09
N ARG A 41 -1.02 3.69 -5.17
CA ARG A 41 -0.17 3.52 -6.34
C ARG A 41 1.12 2.83 -5.97
N VAL A 42 1.58 1.98 -6.89
CA VAL A 42 2.92 1.42 -6.93
C VAL A 42 3.65 2.12 -8.07
N GLU A 43 4.72 2.82 -7.69
CA GLU A 43 5.56 3.58 -8.59
C GLU A 43 6.93 2.92 -8.66
N GLN A 44 7.44 2.65 -9.86
CA GLN A 44 8.72 1.97 -10.04
C GLN A 44 9.84 3.00 -10.26
N ASP A 45 10.88 2.95 -9.43
CA ASP A 45 12.09 3.74 -9.67
C ASP A 45 12.85 3.21 -10.88
N VAL A 46 13.40 4.12 -11.68
CA VAL A 46 14.14 3.82 -12.90
C VAL A 46 15.61 4.08 -12.62
N ASP A 47 16.24 3.24 -11.81
CA ASP A 47 17.70 3.29 -11.65
C ASP A 47 18.35 2.70 -12.92
N PRO A 48 19.19 3.45 -13.66
CA PRO A 48 19.78 3.00 -14.93
C PRO A 48 20.89 1.94 -14.76
N ILE A 49 21.24 1.56 -13.53
CA ILE A 49 22.31 0.59 -13.27
C ILE A 49 21.73 -0.84 -13.29
N PRO A 50 22.29 -1.77 -14.09
CA PRO A 50 21.86 -3.16 -14.02
C PRO A 50 22.29 -3.69 -12.65
N TYR A 51 21.33 -3.88 -11.75
CA TYR A 51 21.51 -4.26 -10.33
C TYR A 51 21.86 -3.04 -9.44
N PRO A 52 21.03 -2.67 -8.44
CA PRO A 52 20.05 -3.49 -7.71
C PRO A 52 18.64 -3.49 -8.32
N ARG A 53 17.75 -4.31 -7.75
CA ARG A 53 16.35 -4.49 -8.18
C ARG A 53 15.58 -3.16 -8.21
N PRO A 54 14.49 -3.05 -9.02
CA PRO A 54 13.65 -1.85 -8.99
C PRO A 54 13.18 -1.58 -7.56
N LEU A 55 13.38 -0.35 -7.12
CA LEU A 55 12.78 0.15 -5.89
C LEU A 55 11.36 0.58 -6.22
N TYR A 56 10.38 -0.09 -5.62
CA TYR A 56 8.99 0.32 -5.71
C TYR A 56 8.67 1.27 -4.57
N ARG A 57 8.02 2.37 -4.89
CA ARG A 57 7.43 3.32 -3.94
C ARG A 57 5.93 3.09 -3.91
N VAL A 58 5.39 2.88 -2.72
CA VAL A 58 3.94 2.79 -2.50
C VAL A 58 3.47 4.12 -1.97
N SER A 59 2.58 4.79 -2.70
CA SER A 59 2.00 6.07 -2.32
C SER A 59 0.48 6.02 -2.31
N VAL A 60 -0.13 6.88 -1.52
CA VAL A 60 -1.57 7.12 -1.52
C VAL A 60 -1.83 8.55 -1.93
N ARG A 61 -2.81 8.75 -2.81
CA ARG A 61 -3.20 10.04 -3.34
C ARG A 61 -4.69 10.25 -3.11
N SER A 62 -5.08 11.48 -2.77
CA SER A 62 -6.47 11.94 -2.85
C SER A 62 -6.67 12.85 -4.06
N SER A 63 -7.85 12.77 -4.66
CA SER A 63 -8.29 13.68 -5.72
C SER A 63 -9.77 13.99 -5.58
N VAL A 64 -10.19 15.15 -6.10
CA VAL A 64 -11.58 15.60 -6.06
C VAL A 64 -12.31 15.04 -7.29
N VAL A 65 -13.33 14.22 -7.08
CA VAL A 65 -14.24 13.75 -8.15
C VAL A 65 -15.45 14.67 -8.27
N SER A 66 -15.97 15.11 -7.13
CA SER A 66 -17.10 16.05 -7.03
C SER A 66 -16.75 17.17 -6.07
N ALA A 67 -16.63 18.40 -6.60
CA ALA A 67 -16.33 19.58 -5.79
C ALA A 67 -17.48 19.93 -4.82
N ASP A 68 -18.69 19.44 -5.08
CA ASP A 68 -19.87 19.69 -4.24
C ASP A 68 -19.86 18.89 -2.93
N THR A 69 -19.12 17.77 -2.90
CA THR A 69 -19.10 16.84 -1.75
C THR A 69 -17.70 16.63 -1.18
N CYS A 70 -16.65 16.71 -2.01
CA CYS A 70 -15.27 16.60 -1.57
C CYS A 70 -14.67 17.98 -1.31
N THR A 71 -14.41 18.28 -0.04
CA THR A 71 -13.76 19.53 0.40
C THR A 71 -12.25 19.39 0.59
N LEU A 72 -11.69 18.23 0.23
CA LEU A 72 -10.28 17.93 0.45
C LEU A 72 -9.39 18.57 -0.62
N GLU A 73 -8.28 19.14 -0.17
CA GLU A 73 -7.18 19.49 -1.06
C GLU A 73 -6.45 18.22 -1.52
N PRO A 74 -6.30 17.99 -2.84
CA PRO A 74 -5.57 16.85 -3.39
C PRO A 74 -4.15 16.77 -2.83
N ARG A 75 -3.74 15.59 -2.40
CA ARG A 75 -2.40 15.36 -1.85
C ARG A 75 -1.92 13.96 -2.12
N THR A 76 -0.61 13.77 -2.01
CA THR A 76 0.05 12.47 -2.16
C THR A 76 0.97 12.25 -0.97
N VAL A 77 0.91 11.07 -0.36
CA VAL A 77 1.76 10.66 0.77
C VAL A 77 2.38 9.31 0.46
N VAL A 78 3.69 9.18 0.70
CA VAL A 78 4.39 7.90 0.56
C VAL A 78 4.08 7.04 1.78
N LEU A 79 3.60 5.82 1.55
CA LEU A 79 3.34 4.84 2.60
C LEU A 79 4.60 4.02 2.90
N GLY A 80 5.33 3.60 1.88
CA GLY A 80 6.51 2.78 2.07
C GLY A 80 7.23 2.48 0.77
N THR A 81 8.22 1.61 0.86
CA THR A 81 9.03 1.16 -0.27
C THR A 81 9.20 -0.36 -0.23
N SER A 82 9.52 -0.97 -1.37
CA SER A 82 9.70 -2.41 -1.52
C SER A 82 10.71 -2.73 -2.63
N LEU A 83 11.48 -3.80 -2.48
CA LEU A 83 12.36 -4.35 -3.53
C LEU A 83 11.71 -5.51 -4.30
N LEU A 84 10.50 -5.89 -3.90
CA LEU A 84 9.57 -6.76 -4.62
C LEU A 84 8.37 -5.95 -5.08
N GLU A 85 7.78 -6.31 -6.21
CA GLU A 85 6.55 -5.65 -6.70
C GLU A 85 5.43 -5.82 -5.65
N PRO A 86 4.93 -4.73 -5.05
CA PRO A 86 3.86 -4.77 -4.07
C PRO A 86 2.53 -5.23 -4.68
N HIS A 87 1.78 -6.02 -3.94
CA HIS A 87 0.33 -6.11 -4.13
C HIS A 87 -0.34 -5.04 -3.28
N ILE A 88 -1.36 -4.36 -3.80
CA ILE A 88 -2.05 -3.27 -3.10
C ILE A 88 -3.57 -3.47 -3.04
N ALA A 89 -4.19 -2.90 -2.03
CA ALA A 89 -5.64 -2.76 -1.92
C ALA A 89 -5.99 -1.48 -1.13
N ILE A 90 -7.11 -0.84 -1.46
CA ILE A 90 -7.62 0.32 -0.74
C ILE A 90 -9.13 0.20 -0.60
N ALA A 91 -9.66 0.63 0.54
CA ALA A 91 -11.09 0.65 0.82
C ALA A 91 -11.43 1.90 1.64
N ALA A 92 -12.60 2.48 1.37
CA ALA A 92 -13.10 3.65 2.07
C ALA A 92 -14.60 3.55 2.26
N ASN A 93 -15.08 3.88 3.46
CA ASN A 93 -16.50 4.01 3.78
C ASN A 93 -16.69 4.89 5.02
N GLU A 94 -17.89 4.90 5.60
CA GLU A 94 -18.23 5.66 6.80
C GLU A 94 -17.39 5.34 8.05
N GLN A 95 -16.70 4.19 8.09
CA GLN A 95 -15.78 3.86 9.19
C GLN A 95 -14.40 4.51 9.01
N GLY A 96 -14.02 4.80 7.76
CA GLY A 96 -12.78 5.50 7.42
C GLY A 96 -12.10 4.96 6.16
N LEU A 97 -10.84 5.37 5.97
CA LEU A 97 -9.99 5.02 4.86
C LEU A 97 -8.91 4.02 5.29
N VAL A 98 -8.79 2.90 4.57
CA VAL A 98 -7.77 1.88 4.83
C VAL A 98 -7.03 1.53 3.56
N ALA A 99 -5.71 1.53 3.64
CA ALA A 99 -4.81 1.10 2.58
C ALA A 99 -4.02 -0.12 3.06
N ALA A 100 -3.87 -1.11 2.18
CA ALA A 100 -3.05 -2.29 2.42
C ALA A 100 -2.06 -2.47 1.27
N PHE A 101 -0.83 -2.88 1.58
CA PHE A 101 0.16 -3.22 0.58
C PHE A 101 1.13 -4.28 1.09
N SER A 102 1.63 -5.14 0.21
CA SER A 102 2.77 -6.00 0.54
C SER A 102 4.10 -5.28 0.29
N GLY A 103 5.05 -5.46 1.20
CA GLY A 103 6.37 -4.85 1.10
C GLY A 103 7.44 -5.82 1.57
N GLY A 104 8.56 -5.87 0.85
CA GLY A 104 9.58 -6.86 1.12
C GLY A 104 10.78 -6.81 0.20
N GLU A 105 11.60 -7.85 0.29
CA GLU A 105 12.82 -7.99 -0.49
C GLU A 105 13.10 -9.46 -0.82
N TYR A 106 14.05 -9.68 -1.72
CA TYR A 106 14.60 -11.00 -1.94
C TYR A 106 15.94 -11.13 -1.22
N VAL A 107 16.00 -12.05 -0.28
CA VAL A 107 17.23 -12.34 0.46
C VAL A 107 17.94 -13.51 -0.22
N ARG A 108 19.19 -13.29 -0.64
CA ARG A 108 20.00 -14.33 -1.29
C ARG A 108 20.09 -15.57 -0.38
N ALA A 109 19.97 -16.76 -0.99
CA ALA A 109 19.94 -18.08 -0.34
C ALA A 109 18.69 -18.39 0.50
N ILE A 110 17.78 -17.44 0.68
CA ILE A 110 16.56 -17.64 1.47
C ILE A 110 15.31 -17.57 0.59
N GLY A 111 15.25 -16.60 -0.33
CA GLY A 111 14.09 -16.38 -1.21
C GLY A 111 13.38 -15.05 -0.93
N PRO A 112 12.15 -14.88 -1.45
CA PRO A 112 11.36 -13.68 -1.19
C PRO A 112 10.89 -13.66 0.27
N TYR A 113 11.00 -12.49 0.89
CA TYR A 113 10.46 -12.18 2.20
C TYR A 113 9.59 -10.93 2.06
N ALA A 114 8.30 -11.05 2.36
CA ALA A 114 7.36 -9.93 2.26
C ALA A 114 6.30 -10.02 3.36
N ALA A 115 5.92 -8.86 3.87
CA ALA A 115 4.82 -8.72 4.82
C ALA A 115 3.73 -7.83 4.21
N THR A 116 2.48 -8.06 4.62
CA THR A 116 1.38 -7.15 4.31
C THR A 116 1.24 -6.12 5.41
N TYR A 117 1.32 -4.85 5.05
CA TYR A 117 1.03 -3.72 5.92
C TYR A 117 -0.40 -3.26 5.69
N VAL A 118 -1.15 -3.02 6.76
CA VAL A 118 -2.50 -2.45 6.72
C VAL A 118 -2.49 -1.16 7.51
N ARG A 119 -2.94 -0.08 6.89
CA ARG A 119 -2.92 1.26 7.48
C ARG A 119 -4.29 1.88 7.47
N ARG A 120 -4.73 2.32 8.64
CA ARG A 120 -5.81 3.29 8.75
C ARG A 120 -5.23 4.66 8.45
N LEU A 121 -5.84 5.36 7.50
CA LEU A 121 -5.41 6.70 7.10
C LEU A 121 -6.43 7.73 7.56
N GLU A 122 -5.95 8.90 7.95
CA GLU A 122 -6.77 10.09 8.12
C GLU A 122 -7.14 10.63 6.73
N PRO A 123 -8.42 10.64 6.32
CA PRO A 123 -8.80 10.99 4.94
C PRO A 123 -8.31 12.37 4.50
N SER A 124 -8.30 13.34 5.42
CA SER A 124 -7.93 14.72 5.13
C SER A 124 -6.43 14.96 4.92
N THR A 125 -5.58 14.18 5.61
CA THR A 125 -4.12 14.38 5.59
C THR A 125 -3.35 13.22 4.98
N LEU A 126 -4.01 12.07 4.81
CA LEU A 126 -3.44 10.76 4.50
C LEU A 126 -2.39 10.30 5.53
N ALA A 127 -2.38 10.90 6.73
CA ALA A 127 -1.51 10.48 7.82
C ALA A 127 -1.93 9.08 8.32
N THR A 128 -0.94 8.26 8.69
CA THR A 128 -1.21 6.94 9.26
C THR A 128 -1.69 7.08 10.70
N LEU A 129 -2.95 6.73 10.95
CA LEU A 129 -3.56 6.73 12.29
C LEU A 129 -3.30 5.41 13.03
N ARG A 130 -3.21 4.31 12.28
CA ARG A 130 -2.90 2.98 12.80
C ARG A 130 -2.19 2.18 11.72
N GLN A 131 -1.25 1.34 12.13
CA GLN A 131 -0.60 0.35 11.28
C GLN A 131 -0.66 -1.02 11.93
N GLU A 132 -1.01 -2.02 11.14
CA GLU A 132 -0.88 -3.45 11.46
C GLU A 132 0.00 -4.10 10.40
N MET A 133 0.62 -5.22 10.75
CA MET A 133 1.42 -6.01 9.82
C MET A 133 1.06 -7.48 9.96
N ILE A 134 0.85 -8.15 8.82
CA ILE A 134 0.77 -9.60 8.73
C ILE A 134 2.06 -10.09 8.08
N SER A 135 2.78 -10.95 8.81
CA SER A 135 3.97 -11.64 8.29
C SER A 135 3.66 -13.14 8.14
N ALA A 136 4.34 -13.79 7.21
CA ALA A 136 4.29 -15.24 7.05
C ALA A 136 5.69 -15.84 7.17
N GLY A 137 5.74 -17.11 7.54
CA GLY A 137 6.99 -17.82 7.75
C GLY A 137 6.84 -19.33 7.70
N TRP A 138 7.98 -20.00 7.62
CA TRP A 138 8.13 -21.41 7.82
C TRP A 138 8.63 -21.65 9.23
N THR A 139 7.89 -22.44 9.99
CA THR A 139 8.41 -23.05 11.21
C THR A 139 8.68 -24.51 10.93
N SER A 140 9.77 -24.98 11.52
CA SER A 140 10.31 -26.29 11.31
C SER A 140 10.26 -27.07 12.63
N ALA A 141 10.46 -28.39 12.58
CA ALA A 141 10.43 -29.22 13.77
C ALA A 141 11.41 -28.72 14.85
N PRO A 142 11.16 -28.99 16.15
CA PRO A 142 12.08 -28.61 17.21
C PRO A 142 13.54 -28.95 16.87
N GLY A 143 14.43 -27.97 16.97
CA GLY A 143 15.86 -28.13 16.66
C GLY A 143 16.27 -27.83 15.21
N THR A 144 15.36 -27.34 14.37
CA THR A 144 15.66 -26.88 13.00
C THR A 144 15.38 -25.39 12.85
N ALA A 145 16.05 -24.73 11.91
CA ALA A 145 15.84 -23.31 11.62
C ALA A 145 14.61 -23.12 10.71
N GLY A 146 13.70 -22.23 11.13
CA GLY A 146 12.61 -21.75 10.29
C GLY A 146 13.12 -20.85 9.15
N GLY A 147 12.21 -20.39 8.32
CA GLY A 147 12.50 -19.51 7.18
C GLY A 147 11.45 -18.41 7.03
N PRO A 148 11.79 -17.31 6.33
CA PRO A 148 10.80 -16.30 5.99
C PRO A 148 9.80 -16.82 4.96
N GLY A 149 8.62 -16.23 4.97
CA GLY A 149 7.61 -16.39 3.94
C GLY A 149 7.21 -15.04 3.37
N THR A 150 6.19 -15.08 2.53
CA THR A 150 5.54 -13.93 1.94
C THR A 150 4.10 -13.90 2.42
N ALA A 151 3.60 -12.72 2.76
CA ALA A 151 2.19 -12.45 2.96
C ALA A 151 1.80 -11.32 2.01
N ASP A 152 0.98 -11.65 1.01
CA ASP A 152 0.57 -10.72 -0.04
C ASP A 152 -0.93 -10.44 0.05
N VAL A 153 -1.30 -9.16 0.06
CA VAL A 153 -2.71 -8.75 0.06
C VAL A 153 -3.36 -9.06 -1.28
N VAL A 154 -4.56 -9.62 -1.23
CA VAL A 154 -5.41 -9.85 -2.40
C VAL A 154 -6.69 -9.03 -2.31
N ARG A 155 -7.24 -8.88 -1.11
CA ARG A 155 -8.49 -8.14 -0.90
C ARG A 155 -8.50 -7.45 0.46
N LEU A 156 -9.08 -6.26 0.46
CA LEU A 156 -9.39 -5.47 1.64
C LEU A 156 -10.86 -5.11 1.60
N ALA A 157 -11.57 -5.29 2.70
CA ALA A 157 -12.99 -4.92 2.81
C ALA A 157 -13.30 -4.37 4.19
N ILE A 158 -14.05 -3.27 4.22
CA ILE A 158 -14.53 -2.66 5.47
C ILE A 158 -15.99 -3.07 5.67
N TYR A 159 -16.28 -3.68 6.82
CA TYR A 159 -17.62 -4.01 7.27
C TYR A 159 -17.98 -3.17 8.49
N PRO A 160 -19.28 -3.01 8.82
CA PRO A 160 -19.71 -2.24 9.99
C PRO A 160 -19.11 -2.72 11.32
N THR A 161 -18.75 -4.00 11.41
CA THR A 161 -18.25 -4.63 12.65
C THR A 161 -16.77 -4.96 12.64
N HIS A 162 -16.10 -4.90 11.48
CA HIS A 162 -14.71 -5.31 11.36
C HIS A 162 -14.08 -4.85 10.04
N LEU A 163 -12.75 -4.82 10.02
CA LEU A 163 -11.98 -4.83 8.78
C LEU A 163 -11.61 -6.29 8.44
N GLU A 164 -11.81 -6.68 7.19
CA GLU A 164 -11.33 -7.96 6.66
C GLU A 164 -10.15 -7.72 5.71
N LEU A 165 -9.03 -8.38 5.98
CA LEU A 165 -7.89 -8.50 5.08
C LEU A 165 -7.79 -9.95 4.62
N LYS A 166 -7.70 -10.17 3.31
CA LYS A 166 -7.44 -11.48 2.71
C LYS A 166 -6.20 -11.42 1.84
N GLY A 167 -5.45 -12.50 1.85
CA GLY A 167 -4.21 -12.59 1.09
C GLY A 167 -3.77 -14.02 0.81
N ILE A 168 -2.71 -14.12 0.04
CA ILE A 168 -1.96 -15.36 -0.17
C ILE A 168 -0.71 -15.34 0.67
N ARG A 169 -0.22 -16.53 1.03
CA ARG A 169 0.99 -16.69 1.81
C ARG A 169 1.86 -17.83 1.29
N SER A 170 3.14 -17.73 1.60
CA SER A 170 4.05 -18.88 1.67
C SER A 170 4.43 -19.16 3.12
N GLY A 171 4.76 -20.41 3.44
CA GLY A 171 4.99 -20.82 4.83
C GLY A 171 3.93 -21.76 5.38
N ASN A 172 4.03 -22.03 6.68
CA ASN A 172 3.01 -22.73 7.49
C ASN A 172 2.61 -21.91 8.73
N LEU A 173 3.14 -20.68 8.86
CA LEU A 173 2.87 -19.74 9.94
C LEU A 173 2.43 -18.40 9.37
N VAL A 174 1.42 -17.81 10.01
CA VAL A 174 1.04 -16.39 9.86
C VAL A 174 1.05 -15.73 11.23
N THR A 175 1.66 -14.56 11.34
CA THR A 175 1.71 -13.77 12.57
C THR A 175 1.25 -12.34 12.32
N ALA A 176 0.37 -11.85 13.19
CA ALA A 176 -0.07 -10.47 13.23
C ALA A 176 0.75 -9.65 14.23
N TYR A 177 1.14 -8.45 13.83
CA TYR A 177 1.85 -7.48 14.67
C TYR A 177 1.06 -6.17 14.75
N PRO A 178 1.03 -5.52 15.93
CA PRO A 178 1.87 -5.80 17.11
C PRO A 178 1.34 -6.85 18.08
N SER A 179 0.16 -7.44 17.86
CA SER A 179 -0.45 -8.35 18.86
C SER A 179 0.37 -9.61 19.17
N GLY A 180 1.14 -10.11 18.19
CA GLY A 180 1.86 -11.39 18.28
C GLY A 180 0.99 -12.62 18.02
N ASP A 181 -0.30 -12.42 17.71
CA ASP A 181 -1.21 -13.51 17.41
C ASP A 181 -0.73 -14.29 16.19
N SER A 182 -0.64 -15.61 16.36
CA SER A 182 -0.03 -16.50 15.38
C SER A 182 -0.92 -17.69 15.08
N ARG A 183 -0.91 -18.14 13.82
CA ARG A 183 -1.63 -19.34 13.37
C ARG A 183 -0.71 -20.25 12.58
N PHE A 184 -0.77 -21.53 12.94
CA PHE A 184 0.00 -22.61 12.33
C PHE A 184 -0.98 -23.54 11.63
N GLU A 185 -0.95 -23.57 10.31
CA GLU A 185 -1.85 -24.38 9.51
C GLU A 185 -1.27 -24.55 8.10
N GLU A 186 -1.68 -25.61 7.42
CA GLU A 186 -1.41 -25.82 5.99
C GLU A 186 -2.39 -25.00 5.15
N GLY A 187 -1.98 -24.61 3.94
CA GLY A 187 -2.78 -23.79 3.03
C GLY A 187 -2.00 -22.64 2.41
N THR A 188 -2.58 -22.01 1.41
CA THR A 188 -1.94 -20.89 0.69
C THR A 188 -2.65 -19.57 0.91
N GLY A 189 -3.85 -19.59 1.51
CA GLY A 189 -4.62 -18.41 1.84
C GLY A 189 -4.48 -18.02 3.30
N PHE A 190 -4.74 -16.75 3.58
CA PHE A 190 -5.04 -16.28 4.92
C PHE A 190 -6.18 -15.26 4.92
N ALA A 191 -6.82 -15.12 6.09
CA ALA A 191 -7.72 -14.02 6.39
C ALA A 191 -7.42 -13.48 7.80
N ALA A 192 -7.46 -12.15 7.94
CA ALA A 192 -7.34 -11.46 9.21
C ALA A 192 -8.56 -10.55 9.42
N PHE A 193 -9.28 -10.77 10.53
CA PHE A 193 -10.47 -10.01 10.89
C PHE A 193 -10.21 -9.11 12.09
N TYR A 194 -10.23 -7.80 11.87
CA TYR A 194 -9.97 -6.79 12.90
C TYR A 194 -11.29 -6.20 13.40
N SER A 195 -11.81 -6.74 14.51
CA SER A 195 -13.09 -6.32 15.10
C SER A 195 -13.12 -4.90 15.68
N ASN A 196 -11.96 -4.29 15.95
CA ASN A 196 -11.87 -2.91 16.41
C ASN A 196 -10.72 -2.17 15.73
N PHE A 197 -10.67 -2.22 14.40
CA PHE A 197 -9.60 -1.55 13.62
C PHE A 197 -9.65 -0.02 13.75
N PHE A 198 -10.86 0.54 13.75
CA PHE A 198 -11.12 1.99 13.75
C PHE A 198 -11.32 2.59 15.15
N GLY A 199 -11.42 1.77 16.20
CA GLY A 199 -11.54 2.25 17.57
C GLY A 199 -10.20 2.50 18.25
N VAL A 200 -10.27 3.14 19.41
CA VAL A 200 -9.10 3.46 20.27
C VAL A 200 -8.53 2.22 20.98
N ASN A 201 -9.37 1.23 21.28
CA ASN A 201 -8.97 0.02 22.01
C ASN A 201 -8.56 -1.08 21.03
N GLN A 202 -7.29 -1.13 20.67
CA GLN A 202 -6.78 -2.10 19.71
C GLN A 202 -6.99 -3.53 20.25
N LYS A 203 -7.68 -4.36 19.46
CA LYS A 203 -7.81 -5.79 19.70
C LYS A 203 -6.97 -6.54 18.67
N PRO A 204 -6.35 -7.68 19.05
CA PRO A 204 -5.73 -8.57 18.09
C PRO A 204 -6.70 -9.01 16.99
N PRO A 205 -6.22 -9.22 15.75
CA PRO A 205 -7.05 -9.79 14.69
C PRO A 205 -7.32 -11.27 14.94
N ILE A 206 -8.48 -11.73 14.50
CA ILE A 206 -8.73 -13.17 14.38
C ILE A 206 -8.11 -13.63 13.05
N LEU A 207 -7.11 -14.49 13.14
CA LEU A 207 -6.43 -15.07 11.99
C LEU A 207 -7.00 -16.44 11.62
N PHE A 208 -7.16 -16.66 10.31
CA PHE A 208 -7.52 -17.92 9.67
C PHE A 208 -6.57 -18.23 8.53
N VAL A 209 -6.33 -19.52 8.30
CA VAL A 209 -5.58 -20.06 7.18
C VAL A 209 -6.44 -21.09 6.44
N TYR A 210 -6.34 -21.16 5.11
CA TYR A 210 -7.11 -22.07 4.28
C TYR A 210 -6.41 -22.39 2.95
#